data_AF-A0A4U2DAR7-F1
#
_entry.id   AF-A0A4U2DAR7-F1
#
_cell.length_a   1.000
_cell.length_b   1.000
_cell.length_c   1.000
_cell.angle_alpha   90.00
_cell.angle_beta   90.00
_cell.angle_gamma   90.00
#
_symmetry.space_group_name_H-M   'P 1'
#
loop_
_entity.id
_entity.type
_entity.pdbx_description
1 polymer ?
#
loop_
_entity_poly.entity_id
_entity_poly.type
_entity_poly.pdbx_seq_one_letter_code
_entity_poly.pdbx_strand_id
1 'polypeptide(L)'
;MATKIHYDIQQVKVKSDKESARLTSQWGQVRQICRDKPLGEVARARLAFNLVDYITSEDLPFRLLITRAPQAMATIAEETRVYKEHRVINGKQSGMIYAKSEQMLPREIHYTNEFVATRYVDGIKTPLS
;
A
#
# COMPACT_ATOMS: atom_id res chain seq x y z
N MET A 1 12.78 40.93 -3.91
CA MET A 1 12.00 40.14 -2.92
C MET A 1 12.06 38.68 -3.36
N ALA A 2 12.40 37.76 -2.46
CA ALA A 2 12.57 36.35 -2.81
C ALA A 2 11.21 35.62 -2.72
N THR A 3 10.70 35.15 -3.85
CA THR A 3 9.48 34.33 -3.92
C THR A 3 9.73 33.00 -3.21
N LYS A 4 8.92 32.67 -2.20
CA LYS A 4 9.09 31.43 -1.44
C LYS A 4 8.25 30.33 -2.10
N ILE A 5 8.92 29.39 -2.76
CA ILE A 5 8.26 28.24 -3.40
C ILE A 5 8.25 27.08 -2.42
N HIS A 6 7.07 26.56 -2.11
CA HIS A 6 6.90 25.32 -1.37
C HIS A 6 6.38 24.23 -2.30
N TYR A 7 6.95 23.03 -2.21
CA TYR A 7 6.46 21.86 -2.92
C TYR A 7 5.85 20.90 -1.91
N ASP A 8 4.64 20.43 -2.19
CA ASP A 8 4.02 19.30 -1.50
C ASP A 8 3.90 18.16 -2.51
N ILE A 9 4.62 17.07 -2.25
CA ILE A 9 4.66 15.89 -3.12
C ILE A 9 3.81 14.84 -2.41
N GLN A 10 2.59 14.62 -2.90
CA GLN A 10 1.67 13.67 -2.30
C GLN A 10 1.49 12.40 -3.14
N GLN A 11 1.80 11.30 -2.46
CA GLN A 11 1.34 9.92 -2.61
C GLN A 11 1.29 9.30 -4.00
N VAL A 12 2.23 8.38 -4.24
CA VAL A 12 2.02 7.27 -5.16
C VAL A 12 0.83 6.45 -4.64
N LYS A 13 -0.34 6.60 -5.27
CA LYS A 13 -1.51 5.75 -4.98
C LYS A 13 -1.39 4.43 -5.72
N VAL A 14 -0.57 3.53 -5.19
CA VAL A 14 -0.46 2.16 -5.70
C VAL A 14 -1.81 1.45 -5.52
N LYS A 15 -2.55 1.27 -6.63
CA LYS A 15 -3.87 0.61 -6.66
C LYS A 15 -3.88 -0.45 -7.74
N SER A 16 -4.31 -1.66 -7.40
CA SER A 16 -4.57 -2.70 -8.39
C SER A 16 -5.64 -2.20 -9.39
N ASP A 17 -5.45 -2.26 -10.72
CA ASP A 17 -6.41 -1.74 -11.73
C ASP A 17 -7.79 -2.40 -11.65
N LYS A 18 -7.89 -3.50 -10.89
CA LYS A 18 -9.13 -4.18 -10.54
C LYS A 18 -9.23 -4.43 -9.04
N GLU A 19 -8.77 -3.50 -8.20
CA GLU A 19 -9.02 -3.55 -6.77
C GLU A 19 -10.55 -3.58 -6.58
N SER A 20 -11.07 -4.76 -6.20
CA SER A 20 -12.50 -4.94 -6.06
C SER A 20 -13.05 -3.94 -5.04
N ALA A 21 -14.32 -3.56 -5.17
CA ALA A 21 -14.97 -2.71 -4.18
C ALA A 21 -14.82 -3.29 -2.75
N ARG A 22 -14.79 -4.63 -2.66
CA ARG A 22 -14.49 -5.37 -1.44
C ARG A 22 -13.08 -5.09 -0.92
N LEU A 23 -12.03 -5.25 -1.75
CA LEU A 23 -10.65 -5.03 -1.32
C LEU A 23 -10.42 -3.57 -0.92
N THR A 24 -11.01 -2.63 -1.65
CA THR A 24 -11.00 -1.20 -1.30
C THR A 24 -11.61 -0.95 0.08
N SER A 25 -12.77 -1.56 0.37
CA SER A 25 -13.43 -1.46 1.67
C SER A 25 -12.59 -2.08 2.80
N GLN A 26 -11.99 -3.26 2.57
CA GLN A 26 -11.11 -3.92 3.54
C GLN A 26 -9.91 -3.04 3.91
N TRP A 27 -9.25 -2.43 2.91
CA TRP A 27 -8.15 -1.49 3.18
C TRP A 27 -8.62 -0.22 3.90
N GLY A 28 -9.83 0.25 3.63
CA GLY A 28 -10.47 1.32 4.41
C GLY A 28 -10.57 0.98 5.89
N GLN A 29 -11.01 -0.24 6.21
CA GLN A 29 -11.10 -0.72 7.60
C GLN A 29 -9.73 -0.82 8.28
N VAL A 30 -8.72 -1.39 7.58
CA VAL A 30 -7.35 -1.47 8.12
C VAL A 30 -6.81 -0.08 8.44
N ARG A 31 -6.99 0.89 7.55
CA ARG A 31 -6.54 2.28 7.76
C ARG A 31 -7.25 2.93 8.94
N GLN A 32 -8.55 2.71 9.08
CA GLN A 32 -9.32 3.25 10.20
C GLN A 32 -8.80 2.70 11.54
N ILE A 33 -8.63 1.38 11.64
CA ILE A 33 -8.12 0.75 12.87
C ILE A 33 -6.69 1.21 13.18
N CYS A 34 -5.82 1.35 12.16
CA CYS A 34 -4.45 1.87 12.36
C CYS A 34 -4.42 3.35 12.79
N ARG A 35 -5.46 4.14 12.51
CA ARG A 35 -5.59 5.51 13.01
C ARG A 35 -6.07 5.53 14.46
N ASP A 36 -7.00 4.63 14.79
CA ASP A 36 -7.61 4.59 16.13
C ASP A 36 -6.71 3.93 17.18
N LYS A 37 -5.78 3.07 16.75
CA LYS A 37 -4.89 2.32 17.64
C LYS A 37 -3.41 2.52 17.29
N PRO A 38 -2.54 2.80 18.27
CA PRO A 38 -1.10 2.88 18.03
C PRO A 38 -0.52 1.47 17.87
N LEU A 39 -0.51 0.97 16.64
CA LEU A 39 0.07 -0.33 16.29
C LEU A 39 1.48 -0.16 15.72
N GLY A 40 2.42 -1.01 16.15
CA GLY A 40 3.75 -1.12 15.51
C GLY A 40 3.67 -1.73 14.11
N GLU A 41 4.77 -1.67 13.33
CA GLU A 41 4.78 -2.09 11.91
C GLU A 41 4.30 -3.53 11.70
N VAL A 42 4.82 -4.49 12.46
CA VAL A 42 4.43 -5.91 12.35
C VAL A 42 2.95 -6.10 12.72
N ALA A 43 2.46 -5.40 13.74
CA ALA A 43 1.06 -5.45 14.13
C ALA A 43 0.13 -4.85 13.07
N ARG A 44 0.54 -3.76 12.40
CA ARG A 44 -0.18 -3.19 11.25
C ARG A 44 -0.21 -4.16 10.06
N ALA A 45 0.92 -4.79 9.75
CA ALA A 45 1.02 -5.81 8.70
C ALA A 45 0.10 -7.01 8.99
N ARG A 46 0.10 -7.48 10.24
CA ARG A 46 -0.72 -8.62 10.69
C ARG A 46 -2.21 -8.28 10.65
N LEU A 47 -2.58 -7.08 11.07
CA LEU A 47 -3.95 -6.57 10.93
C LEU A 47 -4.40 -6.59 9.47
N ALA A 48 -3.56 -6.05 8.57
CA ALA A 48 -3.85 -6.09 7.15
C ALA A 48 -4.04 -7.53 6.67
N PHE A 49 -3.09 -8.42 7.00
CA PHE A 49 -3.10 -9.81 6.52
C PHE A 49 -4.38 -10.55 6.92
N ASN A 50 -4.91 -10.22 8.10
CA ASN A 50 -6.15 -10.79 8.58
C ASN A 50 -7.39 -10.20 7.91
N LEU A 51 -7.40 -8.91 7.56
CA LEU A 51 -8.60 -8.21 7.10
C LEU A 51 -8.73 -8.11 5.57
N VAL A 52 -7.62 -8.06 4.84
CA VAL A 52 -7.65 -7.96 3.37
C VAL A 52 -7.56 -9.35 2.73
N ASP A 53 -8.07 -9.45 1.50
CA ASP A 53 -8.02 -10.71 0.75
C ASP A 53 -6.56 -11.07 0.38
N TYR A 54 -5.77 -10.10 -0.06
CA TYR A 54 -4.34 -10.25 -0.31
C TYR A 54 -3.56 -8.96 -0.06
N ILE A 55 -2.26 -9.11 0.10
CA ILE A 55 -1.28 -8.04 0.33
C ILE A 55 -0.16 -8.19 -0.66
N THR A 56 0.47 -7.07 -1.04
CA THR A 56 1.70 -7.08 -1.82
C THR A 56 2.84 -6.40 -1.05
N SER A 57 4.08 -6.84 -1.28
CA SER A 57 5.26 -6.19 -0.71
C SER A 57 5.42 -4.74 -1.17
N GLU A 58 4.87 -4.42 -2.34
CA GLU A 58 4.92 -3.09 -2.94
C GLU A 58 3.93 -2.15 -2.27
N ASP A 59 2.74 -2.62 -1.89
CA ASP A 59 1.69 -1.76 -1.33
C ASP A 59 1.89 -1.49 0.16
N LEU A 60 2.39 -2.45 0.93
CA LEU A 60 2.49 -2.34 2.39
C LEU A 60 3.22 -1.08 2.86
N PRO A 61 4.40 -0.73 2.28
CA PRO A 61 5.10 0.49 2.67
C PRO A 61 4.25 1.75 2.47
N PHE A 62 3.51 1.85 1.36
CA PHE A 62 2.72 3.03 1.03
C PHE A 62 1.37 3.06 1.76
N ARG A 63 0.73 1.91 1.94
CA ARG A 63 -0.60 1.82 2.56
C ARG A 63 -0.56 1.99 4.08
N LEU A 64 0.50 1.50 4.73
CA LEU A 64 0.58 1.40 6.20
C LEU A 64 1.88 1.90 6.83
N LEU A 65 2.75 2.54 6.04
CA LEU A 65 4.04 3.08 6.50
C LEU A 65 4.87 1.98 7.19
N ILE A 66 5.05 0.85 6.49
CA ILE A 66 5.85 -0.28 6.95
C ILE A 66 7.18 -0.23 6.20
N THR A 67 8.26 0.13 6.89
CA THR A 67 9.58 0.28 6.28
C THR A 67 10.19 -1.05 5.85
N ARG A 68 9.87 -2.13 6.57
CA ARG A 68 10.42 -3.47 6.38
C ARG A 68 9.33 -4.50 6.06
N ALA A 69 8.58 -4.26 4.99
CA ALA A 69 7.43 -5.09 4.62
C ALA A 69 7.77 -6.59 4.44
N PRO A 70 8.86 -6.97 3.75
CA PRO A 70 9.25 -8.38 3.64
C PRO A 70 9.55 -9.02 5.00
N GLN A 71 10.25 -8.32 5.89
CA GLN A 71 10.59 -8.81 7.23
C GLN A 71 9.35 -8.94 8.13
N ALA A 72 8.43 -7.97 8.06
CA ALA A 72 7.17 -8.04 8.79
C ALA A 72 6.33 -9.25 8.34
N MET A 73 6.27 -9.52 7.03
CA MET A 73 5.59 -10.71 6.51
C MET A 73 6.31 -12.02 6.88
N ALA A 74 7.65 -12.02 6.98
CA ALA A 74 8.39 -13.17 7.48
C ALA A 74 8.02 -13.50 8.94
N THR A 75 7.97 -12.48 9.81
CA THR A 75 7.50 -12.65 11.21
C THR A 75 6.06 -13.17 11.28
N ILE A 76 5.17 -12.74 10.37
CA ILE A 76 3.81 -13.28 10.31
C ILE A 76 3.81 -14.76 9.87
N ALA A 77 4.67 -15.12 8.93
CA ALA A 77 4.80 -16.48 8.42
C ALA A 77 5.38 -17.48 9.44
N GLU A 78 6.08 -17.01 10.48
CA GLU A 78 6.52 -17.84 11.60
C GLU A 78 5.36 -18.29 12.50
N GLU A 79 4.27 -17.52 12.55
CA GLU A 79 3.14 -17.76 13.46
C GLU A 79 1.89 -18.31 12.76
N THR A 80 1.72 -18.02 11.46
CA THR A 80 0.53 -18.37 10.68
C THR A 80 0.92 -18.85 9.30
N ARG A 81 0.12 -19.74 8.72
CA ARG A 81 0.28 -20.14 7.32
C ARG A 81 0.04 -18.94 6.38
N VAL A 82 1.09 -18.53 5.69
CA VAL A 82 1.06 -17.48 4.67
C VAL A 82 1.31 -18.12 3.31
N TYR A 83 0.35 -17.96 2.38
CA TYR A 83 0.59 -18.26 0.98
C TYR A 83 1.34 -17.09 0.37
N LYS A 84 2.47 -17.36 -0.28
CA LYS A 84 3.30 -16.34 -0.93
C LYS A 84 3.64 -16.75 -2.36
N GLU A 85 3.55 -15.81 -3.29
CA GLU A 85 3.86 -16.04 -4.70
C GLU A 85 4.47 -14.81 -5.35
N HIS A 86 5.50 -15.02 -6.17
CA HIS A 86 6.02 -13.99 -7.04
C HIS A 86 5.05 -13.74 -8.20
N ARG A 87 4.65 -12.49 -8.41
CA ARG A 87 3.84 -12.09 -9.56
C ARG A 87 4.46 -10.94 -10.31
N VAL A 88 4.17 -10.93 -11.61
CA VAL A 88 4.43 -9.78 -12.47
C VAL A 88 3.34 -8.75 -12.21
N ILE A 89 3.78 -7.55 -11.90
CA ILE A 89 2.98 -6.36 -11.64
C ILE A 89 3.30 -5.36 -12.75
N ASN A 90 2.27 -4.80 -13.39
CA ASN A 90 2.43 -3.87 -14.51
C ASN A 90 3.34 -4.38 -15.64
N GLY A 91 3.36 -5.69 -15.90
CA GLY A 91 4.19 -6.31 -16.93
C GLY A 91 5.70 -6.19 -16.73
N LYS A 92 6.19 -5.58 -15.63
CA LYS A 92 7.62 -5.21 -15.47
C LYS A 92 8.16 -5.35 -14.05
N GLN A 93 7.34 -5.18 -13.02
CA GLN A 93 7.79 -5.23 -11.62
C GLN A 93 7.46 -6.60 -11.04
N SER A 94 8.44 -7.37 -10.59
CA SER A 94 8.18 -8.61 -9.86
C SER A 94 7.93 -8.27 -8.39
N GLY A 95 6.71 -8.46 -7.93
CA GLY A 95 6.33 -8.26 -6.53
C GLY A 95 5.98 -9.57 -5.83
N MET A 96 6.05 -9.57 -4.50
CA MET A 96 5.60 -10.70 -3.68
C MET A 96 4.18 -10.44 -3.22
N ILE A 97 3.28 -11.38 -3.51
CA ILE A 97 1.92 -11.36 -3.00
C ILE A 97 1.82 -12.31 -1.81
N TYR A 98 1.08 -11.90 -0.78
CA TYR A 98 0.78 -12.67 0.40
C TYR A 98 -0.73 -12.80 0.59
N ALA A 99 -1.21 -13.99 0.93
CA ALA A 99 -2.62 -14.25 1.19
C ALA A 99 -2.82 -15.37 2.24
N LYS A 100 -4.04 -15.44 2.78
CA LYS A 100 -4.46 -16.49 3.73
C LYS A 100 -4.74 -17.83 3.05
N SER A 101 -5.13 -17.79 1.78
CA SER A 101 -5.35 -18.98 0.95
C SER A 101 -4.97 -18.72 -0.49
N GLU A 102 -4.67 -19.78 -1.22
CA GLU A 102 -4.33 -19.72 -2.65
C GLU A 102 -5.46 -19.10 -3.50
N GLN A 103 -6.72 -19.35 -3.13
CA GLN A 103 -7.90 -18.81 -3.83
C GLN A 103 -8.02 -17.28 -3.75
N MET A 104 -7.36 -16.65 -2.76
CA MET A 104 -7.34 -15.20 -2.59
C MET A 104 -6.21 -14.54 -3.39
N LEU A 105 -5.30 -15.31 -4.00
CA LEU A 105 -4.26 -14.76 -4.85
C LEU A 105 -4.87 -14.22 -6.15
N PRO A 106 -4.64 -12.94 -6.49
CA PRO A 106 -5.12 -12.39 -7.74
C PRO A 106 -4.31 -12.98 -8.90
N ARG A 107 -4.98 -13.18 -10.04
CA ARG A 107 -4.34 -13.64 -11.29
C ARG A 107 -3.38 -12.60 -11.87
N GLU A 108 -3.73 -11.33 -11.72
CA GLU A 108 -2.97 -10.21 -12.26
C GLU A 108 -3.15 -9.00 -11.35
N ILE A 109 -2.08 -8.23 -11.18
CA ILE A 109 -2.07 -6.99 -10.43
C ILE A 109 -1.47 -5.91 -11.32
N HIS A 110 -2.15 -4.77 -11.37
CA HIS A 110 -1.65 -3.60 -12.07
C HIS A 110 -1.66 -2.41 -11.14
N TYR A 111 -0.55 -1.74 -10.92
CA TYR A 111 -0.55 -0.50 -10.17
C TYR A 111 -0.63 0.72 -11.07
N THR A 112 -1.62 1.56 -10.83
CA THR A 112 -1.56 2.95 -11.29
C THR A 112 -0.70 3.76 -10.32
N ASN A 113 0.29 4.47 -10.84
CA ASN A 113 1.03 5.46 -10.06
C ASN A 113 0.45 6.83 -10.43
N GLU A 114 -0.34 7.41 -9.53
CA GLU A 114 -0.76 8.80 -9.65
C GLU A 114 0.26 9.66 -8.90
N PHE A 115 1.02 10.49 -9.61
CA PHE A 115 1.93 11.47 -9.00
C PHE A 115 1.20 12.80 -8.88
N VAL A 116 0.99 13.29 -7.66
CA VAL A 116 0.41 14.60 -7.42
C VAL A 116 1.46 15.48 -6.75
N ALA A 117 2.14 16.31 -7.54
CA ALA A 117 2.93 17.41 -6.99
C ALA A 117 2.10 18.69 -7.03
N THR A 118 2.12 19.41 -5.91
CA THR A 118 1.51 20.72 -5.81
C THR A 118 2.59 21.74 -5.51
N ARG A 119 2.66 22.78 -6.34
CA ARG A 119 3.47 23.97 -6.08
C ARG A 119 2.64 25.00 -5.33
N TYR A 120 3.22 25.58 -4.29
CA TYR A 120 2.72 26.76 -3.62
C TYR A 120 3.65 27.94 -3.89
N VAL A 121 3.09 29.04 -4.37
CA VAL A 121 3.79 30.31 -4.56
C VAL A 121 2.96 31.39 -3.90
N ASP A 122 3.48 32.00 -2.84
CA ASP A 122 2.80 33.08 -2.11
C ASP A 122 1.34 32.75 -1.72
N GLY A 123 1.09 31.48 -1.35
CA GLY A 123 -0.23 30.97 -0.97
C GLY A 123 -1.11 30.45 -2.13
N ILE A 124 -0.70 30.64 -3.39
CA ILE A 124 -1.41 30.13 -4.57
C ILE A 124 -1.01 28.68 -4.82
N LYS A 125 -2.00 27.79 -4.88
CA LYS A 125 -1.86 26.36 -5.14
C LYS A 125 -1.93 26.08 -6.65
N THR A 126 -0.88 25.49 -7.23
CA THR A 126 -0.86 25.05 -8.63
C THR A 126 -0.51 23.56 -8.71
N PRO A 127 -1.39 22.71 -9.27
CA PRO A 127 -1.04 21.33 -9.59
C PRO A 127 0.09 21.31 -10.62
N LEU A 128 1.10 20.49 -10.40
CA LEU A 128 2.12 20.16 -11.39
C LEU A 128 1.68 18.82 -12.01
N SER A 129 0.75 18.91 -12.96
CA SER A 129 0.35 17.81 -13.85
C SER A 129 1.25 17.77 -15.08
#